data_AF-A0AAW2YK68-F1
#
_entry.id   AF-A0AAW2YK68-F1
#
_cell.length_a   1.000
_cell.length_b   1.000
_cell.length_c   1.000
_cell.angle_alpha   90.00
_cell.angle_beta   90.00
_cell.angle_gamma   90.00
#
_symmetry.space_group_name_H-M   'P 1'
#
loop_
_entity.id
_entity.type
_entity.pdbx_description
1 polymer ?
#
loop_
_entity_poly.entity_id
_entity_poly.type
_entity_poly.pdbx_seq_one_letter_code
_entity_poly.pdbx_strand_id
1 'polypeptide(L)'
;MNTEMNRELKTERYLLQRELWPASGRHIMAQYNEEAILVYQAYNKKIADYAVQIQKLNGPDWSSTRMTWIKTNFLWMMFRSNWARKKNQDHILGIWLKLESFNKYLRMPDSEKGTVRIQDPDHYPSGDRHPLRKAVQLGLKNVQGFINGDDIVLIQDLTEFVHAQHEALENNLDELVIPEEKIYSIEGLVKQNGLEEKSHLILLSYRGKQKPIVMYGRDEKELLDLVFQKFKVKPKSITTLTGDVLTKELLNVLPKGSTLFIH
;
A
#
# COMPACT_ATOMS: atom_id res chain seq x y z
N MET A 1 28.51 5.46 6.31
CA MET A 1 27.73 4.39 5.65
C MET A 1 26.46 5.04 5.13
N ASN A 2 26.24 4.99 3.82
CA ASN A 2 25.38 5.88 3.01
C ASN A 2 23.95 6.14 3.54
N THR A 3 23.71 7.35 4.04
CA THR A 3 22.38 7.87 4.44
C THR A 3 21.54 8.40 3.26
N GLU A 4 22.03 8.27 2.02
CA GLU A 4 21.35 8.75 0.80
C GLU A 4 20.45 7.69 0.12
N MET A 5 20.54 6.41 0.49
CA MET A 5 19.80 5.36 -0.22
C MET A 5 18.38 5.17 0.34
N ASN A 6 17.38 5.39 -0.53
CA ASN A 6 15.93 5.13 -0.39
C ASN A 6 15.02 6.30 0.03
N ARG A 7 15.22 7.49 -0.54
CA ARG A 7 14.15 8.53 -0.62
C ARG A 7 13.47 8.62 -1.99
N GLU A 8 13.93 7.80 -2.94
CA GLU A 8 13.39 7.72 -4.29
C GLU A 8 12.07 6.93 -4.32
N LEU A 9 11.10 7.43 -5.08
CA LEU A 9 9.84 6.75 -5.34
C LEU A 9 10.12 5.50 -6.19
N LYS A 10 10.04 4.30 -5.59
CA LYS A 10 10.15 3.07 -6.39
C LYS A 10 8.83 2.81 -7.08
N THR A 11 8.88 2.38 -8.32
CA THR A 11 7.67 2.15 -9.11
C THR A 11 7.71 0.81 -9.80
N GLU A 12 6.54 0.24 -10.05
CA GLU A 12 6.38 -1.02 -10.76
C GLU A 12 5.08 -0.97 -11.59
N ARG A 13 5.02 -1.75 -12.68
CA ARG A 13 3.83 -1.85 -13.52
C ARG A 13 2.63 -2.29 -12.70
N TYR A 14 1.54 -1.54 -12.83
CA TYR A 14 0.30 -1.79 -12.09
C TYR A 14 -0.16 -3.25 -12.22
N LEU A 15 -0.12 -3.80 -13.44
CA LEU A 15 -0.57 -5.18 -13.68
C LEU A 15 0.30 -6.22 -12.99
N LEU A 16 1.61 -6.00 -12.85
CA LEU A 16 2.50 -6.93 -12.14
C LEU A 16 2.23 -6.89 -10.64
N GLN A 17 2.12 -5.70 -10.06
CA GLN A 17 1.82 -5.54 -8.64
C GLN A 17 0.45 -6.09 -8.25
N ARG A 18 -0.57 -5.84 -9.09
CA ARG A 18 -1.94 -6.31 -8.87
C ARG A 18 -2.01 -7.83 -8.74
N GLU A 19 -1.14 -8.57 -9.41
CA GLU A 19 -1.08 -10.02 -9.27
C GLU A 19 -0.56 -10.46 -7.89
N LEU A 20 0.18 -9.61 -7.18
CA LEU A 20 0.73 -9.91 -5.86
C LEU A 20 -0.12 -9.35 -4.71
N TRP A 21 -1.00 -8.39 -5.00
CA TRP A 21 -1.88 -7.79 -4.00
C TRP A 21 -2.98 -8.76 -3.54
N PRO A 22 -3.43 -8.66 -2.28
CA PRO A 22 -4.60 -9.41 -1.81
C PRO A 22 -5.81 -9.12 -2.68
N ALA A 23 -6.64 -10.11 -3.06
CA ALA A 23 -7.87 -9.78 -3.79
C ALA A 23 -9.04 -9.38 -2.87
N SER A 24 -8.90 -9.47 -1.55
CA SER A 24 -9.93 -9.06 -0.60
C SER A 24 -9.36 -8.72 0.78
N GLY A 25 -10.18 -8.09 1.61
CA GLY A 25 -9.87 -7.81 3.02
C GLY A 25 -9.55 -6.35 3.29
N ARG A 26 -9.05 -6.09 4.50
CA ARG A 26 -8.66 -4.77 5.00
C ARG A 26 -7.16 -4.77 5.20
N HIS A 27 -6.45 -4.13 4.27
CA HIS A 27 -5.00 -4.11 4.25
C HIS A 27 -4.51 -2.67 4.18
N ILE A 28 -3.39 -2.39 4.83
CA ILE A 28 -2.68 -1.12 4.64
C ILE A 28 -1.72 -1.37 3.48
N MET A 29 -2.10 -1.00 2.27
CA MET A 29 -1.18 -1.02 1.12
C MET A 29 -0.38 0.27 1.14
N ALA A 30 0.95 0.17 1.08
CA ALA A 30 1.85 1.31 1.09
C ALA A 30 3.22 0.97 0.49
N GLN A 31 3.95 2.00 0.06
CA GLN A 31 5.39 1.90 -0.09
C GLN A 31 6.06 2.27 1.23
N TYR A 32 7.00 1.45 1.72
CA TYR A 32 7.72 1.72 2.96
C TYR A 32 9.09 1.06 2.95
N ASN A 33 9.96 1.53 3.84
CA ASN A 33 11.25 0.94 4.16
C ASN A 33 11.41 0.83 5.69
N GLU A 34 12.62 0.59 6.17
CA GLU A 34 12.91 0.41 7.60
C GLU A 34 12.66 1.69 8.44
N GLU A 35 12.69 2.87 7.81
CA GLU A 35 12.65 4.16 8.49
C GLU A 35 11.34 4.94 8.24
N ALA A 36 10.74 4.77 7.07
CA ALA A 36 9.65 5.62 6.60
C ALA A 36 8.59 4.87 5.78
N ILE A 37 7.39 5.43 5.76
CA ILE A 37 6.25 4.99 4.96
C ILE A 37 5.73 6.16 4.13
N LEU A 38 5.45 5.90 2.86
CA LEU A 38 4.90 6.88 1.94
C LEU A 38 3.39 7.00 2.13
N VAL A 39 2.93 8.24 2.34
CA VAL A 39 1.52 8.61 2.35
C VAL A 39 1.28 9.76 1.40
N TYR A 40 0.04 9.88 0.92
CA TYR A 40 -0.31 10.85 -0.10
C TYR A 40 -1.28 11.90 0.45
N GLN A 41 -1.15 13.12 -0.06
CA GLN A 41 -2.13 14.21 0.06
C GLN A 41 -2.33 14.93 -1.27
N ALA A 42 -3.46 15.63 -1.40
CA ALA A 42 -3.75 16.45 -2.57
C ALA A 42 -4.15 17.86 -2.14
N TYR A 43 -3.55 18.86 -2.77
CA TYR A 43 -3.70 20.27 -2.46
C TYR A 43 -3.80 21.13 -3.73
N ASN A 44 -4.02 22.43 -3.56
CA ASN A 44 -3.77 23.40 -4.62
C ASN A 44 -2.26 23.72 -4.70
N LYS A 45 -1.85 24.35 -5.81
CA LYS A 45 -0.46 24.76 -6.05
C LYS A 45 0.21 25.49 -4.89
N LYS A 46 -0.46 26.50 -4.32
CA LYS A 46 0.14 27.35 -3.27
C LYS A 46 0.52 26.55 -2.03
N ILE A 47 -0.37 25.67 -1.58
CA ILE A 47 -0.11 24.82 -0.41
C ILE A 47 0.98 23.79 -0.74
N ALA A 48 0.93 23.19 -1.93
CA ALA A 48 1.88 22.18 -2.36
C ALA A 48 3.30 22.73 -2.48
N ASP A 49 3.48 23.82 -3.25
CA ASP A 49 4.77 24.50 -3.43
C ASP A 49 5.39 24.86 -2.08
N TYR A 50 4.59 25.47 -1.20
CA TYR A 50 5.06 25.88 0.11
C TYR A 50 5.49 24.66 0.94
N ALA A 51 4.67 23.62 0.99
CA ALA A 51 4.96 22.43 1.78
C ALA A 51 6.23 21.71 1.30
N VAL A 52 6.44 21.63 -0.01
CA VAL A 52 7.67 21.05 -0.61
C VAL A 52 8.87 21.94 -0.32
N GLN A 53 8.75 23.26 -0.42
CA GLN A 53 9.88 24.17 -0.18
C GLN A 53 10.37 24.10 1.28
N ILE A 54 9.45 24.08 2.24
CA ILE A 54 9.81 24.16 3.66
C ILE A 54 9.76 22.82 4.40
N GLN A 55 9.29 21.76 3.72
CA GLN A 55 9.13 20.41 4.25
C GLN A 55 8.17 20.32 5.46
N LYS A 56 7.11 21.15 5.46
CA LYS A 56 6.10 21.20 6.53
C LYS A 56 4.72 21.56 5.99
N LEU A 57 3.68 21.20 6.72
CA LEU A 57 2.29 21.52 6.38
C LEU A 57 1.73 22.60 7.30
N ASN A 58 2.38 23.76 7.33
CA ASN A 58 2.00 24.89 8.19
C ASN A 58 2.01 26.24 7.46
N GLY A 59 1.87 26.22 6.13
CA GLY A 59 1.86 27.42 5.31
C GLY A 59 0.64 28.30 5.49
N PRO A 60 0.70 29.57 5.05
CA PRO A 60 -0.34 30.56 5.28
C PRO A 60 -1.69 30.19 4.62
N ASP A 61 -1.65 29.50 3.48
CA ASP A 61 -2.86 29.01 2.77
C ASP A 61 -3.36 27.66 3.32
N TRP A 62 -2.65 27.04 4.28
CA TRP A 62 -3.01 25.76 4.88
C TRP A 62 -3.77 25.97 6.21
N SER A 63 -4.82 25.16 6.42
CA SER A 63 -5.75 25.33 7.54
C SER A 63 -5.51 24.32 8.66
N SER A 64 -4.93 24.77 9.77
CA SER A 64 -4.67 23.95 10.97
C SER A 64 -5.91 23.44 11.70
N THR A 65 -7.04 24.12 11.52
CA THR A 65 -8.32 23.77 12.14
C THR A 65 -9.03 22.59 11.46
N ARG A 66 -8.62 22.23 10.24
CA ARG A 66 -9.27 21.17 9.47
C ARG A 66 -8.64 19.81 9.76
N MET A 67 -9.46 18.77 9.67
CA MET A 67 -8.97 17.40 9.65
C MET A 67 -8.07 17.19 8.43
N THR A 68 -6.87 16.68 8.66
CA THR A 68 -5.86 16.39 7.64
C THR A 68 -5.92 14.90 7.31
N TRP A 69 -6.37 14.55 6.11
CA TRP A 69 -6.47 13.15 5.70
C TRP A 69 -5.22 12.72 4.92
N ILE A 70 -4.57 11.65 5.36
CA ILE A 70 -3.49 10.98 4.64
C ILE A 70 -3.95 9.61 4.13
N LYS A 71 -3.51 9.24 2.92
CA LYS A 71 -3.81 7.94 2.29
C LYS A 71 -2.52 7.18 2.09
N THR A 72 -2.48 5.89 2.41
CA THR A 72 -1.28 5.07 2.15
C THR A 72 -1.27 4.51 0.73
N ASN A 73 -2.44 4.44 0.09
CA ASN A 73 -2.64 3.83 -1.22
C ASN A 73 -2.78 4.90 -2.31
N PHE A 74 -1.99 4.74 -3.38
CA PHE A 74 -1.86 5.67 -4.49
C PHE A 74 -3.15 5.78 -5.30
N LEU A 75 -3.76 4.66 -5.70
CA LEU A 75 -4.99 4.67 -6.50
C LEU A 75 -6.19 5.23 -5.72
N TRP A 76 -6.23 5.03 -4.40
CA TRP A 76 -7.20 5.72 -3.56
C TRP A 76 -7.01 7.24 -3.59
N MET A 77 -5.77 7.73 -3.64
CA MET A 77 -5.52 9.15 -3.85
C MET A 77 -5.92 9.62 -5.24
N MET A 78 -5.60 8.86 -6.28
CA MET A 78 -5.91 9.22 -7.67
C MET A 78 -7.41 9.29 -7.93
N PHE A 79 -8.19 8.34 -7.38
CA PHE A 79 -9.64 8.44 -7.37
C PHE A 79 -10.11 9.75 -6.71
N ARG A 80 -9.52 10.12 -5.57
CA ARG A 80 -9.97 11.27 -4.79
C ARG A 80 -9.67 12.61 -5.45
N SER A 81 -8.53 12.71 -6.14
CA SER A 81 -8.05 13.90 -6.85
C SER A 81 -8.43 13.90 -8.33
N ASN A 82 -9.06 12.84 -8.84
CA ASN A 82 -9.24 12.60 -10.27
C ASN A 82 -7.92 12.74 -11.04
N TRP A 83 -6.88 12.03 -10.60
CA TRP A 83 -5.54 12.08 -11.19
C TRP A 83 -4.98 13.51 -11.29
N ALA A 84 -5.06 14.25 -10.17
CA ALA A 84 -4.63 15.66 -10.09
C ALA A 84 -5.40 16.63 -11.01
N ARG A 85 -6.61 16.28 -11.48
CA ARG A 85 -7.44 17.16 -12.33
C ARG A 85 -8.57 17.85 -11.57
N LYS A 86 -8.80 17.49 -10.30
CA LYS A 86 -9.86 18.08 -9.49
C LYS A 86 -9.41 19.42 -8.91
N LYS A 87 -10.24 20.46 -9.08
CA LYS A 87 -10.01 21.80 -8.50
C LYS A 87 -9.65 21.73 -7.00
N ASN A 88 -8.58 22.42 -6.61
CA ASN A 88 -8.00 22.46 -5.26
C ASN A 88 -7.41 21.12 -4.76
N GLN A 89 -7.24 20.15 -5.66
CA GLN A 89 -6.60 18.83 -5.43
C GLN A 89 -5.77 18.45 -6.65
N ASP A 90 -5.22 19.48 -7.29
CA ASP A 90 -4.48 19.46 -8.55
C ASP A 90 -2.97 19.29 -8.38
N HIS A 91 -2.48 19.28 -7.13
CA HIS A 91 -1.11 18.95 -6.80
C HIS A 91 -1.05 17.79 -5.81
N ILE A 92 -0.29 16.75 -6.14
CA ILE A 92 -0.20 15.52 -5.35
C ILE A 92 1.12 15.48 -4.63
N LEU A 93 1.07 15.47 -3.31
CA LEU A 93 2.25 15.32 -2.46
C LEU A 93 2.43 13.86 -2.06
N GLY A 94 3.62 13.34 -2.30
CA GLY A 94 4.14 12.16 -1.61
C GLY A 94 4.87 12.59 -0.35
N ILE A 95 4.43 12.11 0.80
CA ILE A 95 5.00 12.44 2.11
C ILE A 95 5.57 11.16 2.70
N TRP A 96 6.89 11.09 2.80
CA TRP A 96 7.58 10.05 3.55
C TRP A 96 7.51 10.39 5.03
N LEU A 97 6.64 9.67 5.75
CA LEU A 97 6.43 9.82 7.18
C LEU A 97 7.32 8.84 7.94
N LYS A 98 7.92 9.25 9.05
CA LYS A 98 8.65 8.35 9.94
C LYS A 98 7.76 7.18 10.34
N LEU A 99 8.31 5.97 10.25
CA LEU A 99 7.55 4.75 10.52
C LEU A 99 7.05 4.69 11.96
N GLU A 100 7.88 5.15 12.91
CA GLU A 100 7.52 5.28 14.33
C GLU A 100 6.30 6.20 14.54
N SER A 101 6.26 7.34 13.84
CA SER A 101 5.19 8.32 13.94
C SER A 101 3.91 7.79 13.30
N PHE A 102 4.01 7.15 12.14
CA PHE A 102 2.88 6.48 11.51
C PHE A 102 2.26 5.40 12.42
N ASN A 103 3.10 4.56 13.03
CA ASN A 103 2.67 3.54 13.98
C ASN A 103 1.99 4.13 15.22
N LYS A 104 2.51 5.25 15.72
CA LYS A 104 1.87 6.00 16.81
C LYS A 104 0.47 6.47 16.40
N TYR A 105 0.31 7.05 15.21
CA TYR A 105 -1.00 7.49 14.70
C TYR A 105 -1.96 6.32 14.51
N LEU A 106 -1.47 5.18 14.03
CA LEU A 106 -2.26 3.95 13.92
C LEU A 106 -2.67 3.36 15.26
N ARG A 107 -2.03 3.71 16.38
CA ARG A 107 -2.40 3.20 17.71
C ARG A 107 -3.30 4.14 18.49
N MET A 108 -3.42 5.39 18.05
CA MET A 108 -4.24 6.39 18.73
C MET A 108 -5.74 6.03 18.63
N PRO A 109 -6.49 6.11 19.74
CA PRO A 109 -7.92 5.79 19.76
C PRO A 109 -8.74 6.83 18.98
N ASP A 110 -9.77 6.36 18.26
CA ASP A 110 -10.59 7.18 17.35
C ASP A 110 -11.40 8.29 18.06
N SER A 111 -11.53 8.24 19.39
CA SER A 111 -12.54 9.01 20.12
C SER A 111 -12.04 10.21 20.94
N GLU A 112 -10.74 10.44 21.17
CA GLU A 112 -10.34 11.53 22.11
C GLU A 112 -9.09 12.37 21.77
N LYS A 113 -8.20 11.96 20.85
CA LYS A 113 -6.89 12.64 20.70
C LYS A 113 -6.43 12.85 19.25
N GLY A 114 -7.36 13.20 18.38
CA GLY A 114 -7.01 13.85 17.11
C GLY A 114 -6.59 12.90 15.99
N THR A 115 -6.88 11.61 16.06
CA THR A 115 -6.77 10.74 14.87
C THR A 115 -8.03 9.92 14.65
N VAL A 116 -8.44 9.74 13.40
CA VAL A 116 -9.59 8.90 13.02
C VAL A 116 -9.18 7.95 11.90
N ARG A 117 -9.52 6.66 12.02
CA ARG A 117 -9.18 5.64 11.03
C ARG A 117 -10.40 5.21 10.24
N ILE A 118 -10.35 5.35 8.92
CA ILE A 118 -11.46 4.97 8.03
C ILE A 118 -10.97 3.97 6.99
N GLN A 119 -11.79 2.95 6.76
CA GLN A 119 -11.60 1.92 5.74
C GLN A 119 -12.57 2.20 4.59
N ASP A 120 -12.04 2.67 3.48
CA ASP A 120 -12.78 2.92 2.24
C ASP A 120 -12.55 1.80 1.23
N PRO A 121 -13.39 1.65 0.20
CA PRO A 121 -13.05 0.78 -0.92
C PRO A 121 -11.67 1.10 -1.47
N ASP A 122 -10.89 0.08 -1.80
CA ASP A 122 -9.76 0.28 -2.71
C ASP A 122 -10.30 0.55 -4.15
N HIS A 123 -9.46 1.03 -5.06
CA HIS A 123 -9.86 1.46 -6.40
C HIS A 123 -8.99 0.86 -7.50
N TYR A 124 -9.62 0.63 -8.65
CA TYR A 124 -8.91 0.37 -9.90
C TYR A 124 -8.43 1.70 -10.52
N PRO A 125 -7.46 1.68 -11.46
CA PRO A 125 -7.02 2.88 -12.16
C PRO A 125 -8.14 3.65 -12.87
N SER A 126 -9.19 2.95 -13.30
CA SER A 126 -10.41 3.56 -13.88
C SER A 126 -11.19 4.44 -12.90
N GLY A 127 -10.93 4.33 -11.59
CA GLY A 127 -11.72 4.93 -10.53
C GLY A 127 -12.89 4.06 -10.06
N ASP A 128 -13.05 2.85 -10.60
CA ASP A 128 -14.03 1.90 -10.10
C ASP A 128 -13.61 1.36 -8.73
N ARG A 129 -14.61 1.11 -7.87
CA ARG A 129 -14.39 0.53 -6.55
C ARG A 129 -14.01 -0.95 -6.67
N HIS A 130 -12.97 -1.36 -5.95
CA HIS A 130 -12.67 -2.76 -5.75
C HIS A 130 -13.77 -3.40 -4.89
N PRO A 131 -14.40 -4.50 -5.32
CA PRO A 131 -15.59 -5.04 -4.65
C PRO A 131 -15.30 -5.61 -3.25
N LEU A 132 -14.11 -6.18 -3.05
CA LEU A 132 -13.78 -6.96 -1.85
C LEU A 132 -12.58 -6.45 -1.04
N ARG A 133 -11.86 -5.43 -1.53
CA ARG A 133 -10.65 -4.90 -0.89
C ARG A 133 -10.89 -3.49 -0.38
N LYS A 134 -10.35 -3.20 0.79
CA LYS A 134 -10.43 -1.89 1.45
C LYS A 134 -9.05 -1.26 1.55
N ALA A 135 -9.01 0.05 1.36
CA ALA A 135 -7.87 0.91 1.59
C ALA A 135 -8.07 1.72 2.88
N VAL A 136 -6.96 2.07 3.55
CA VAL A 136 -7.00 2.89 4.76
C VAL A 136 -6.79 4.38 4.43
N GLN A 137 -7.49 5.24 5.15
CA GLN A 137 -7.09 6.63 5.33
C GLN A 137 -7.07 6.98 6.81
N LEU A 138 -6.10 7.83 7.19
CA LEU A 138 -5.96 8.34 8.55
C LEU A 138 -6.28 9.83 8.53
N GLY A 139 -7.25 10.24 9.35
CA GLY A 139 -7.53 11.63 9.65
C GLY A 139 -6.65 12.05 10.82
N LEU A 140 -5.92 13.15 10.68
CA LEU A 140 -5.06 13.77 11.68
C LEU A 140 -5.60 15.16 12.01
N LYS A 141 -5.92 15.42 13.27
CA LYS A 141 -6.40 16.68 13.82
C LYS A 141 -5.47 17.09 14.96
N ASN A 142 -4.88 18.27 14.85
CA ASN A 142 -3.95 18.82 15.84
C ASN A 142 -2.72 17.92 16.13
N VAL A 143 -2.30 17.10 15.17
CA VAL A 143 -1.10 16.27 15.29
C VAL A 143 0.13 17.13 14.96
N GLN A 144 0.67 17.80 15.98
CA GLN A 144 1.71 18.83 15.80
C GLN A 144 2.97 18.32 15.09
N GLY A 145 3.43 17.11 15.39
CA GLY A 145 4.62 16.57 14.72
C GLY A 145 4.43 16.37 13.21
N PHE A 146 3.21 16.05 12.74
CA PHE A 146 2.89 16.02 11.31
C PHE A 146 2.90 17.43 10.71
N ILE A 147 2.25 18.38 11.38
CA ILE A 147 2.06 19.76 10.90
C ILE A 147 3.40 20.50 10.80
N ASN A 148 4.24 20.37 11.83
CA ASN A 148 5.52 21.06 11.94
C ASN A 148 6.66 20.35 11.21
N GLY A 149 6.40 19.18 10.62
CA GLY A 149 7.37 18.37 9.88
C GLY A 149 8.28 17.51 10.75
N ASP A 150 8.13 17.51 12.08
CA ASP A 150 8.96 16.71 12.99
C ASP A 150 8.83 15.20 12.73
N ASP A 151 7.65 14.78 12.28
CA ASP A 151 7.34 13.39 11.94
C ASP A 151 7.63 13.06 10.46
N ILE A 152 8.00 14.05 9.63
CA ILE A 152 8.18 13.92 8.18
C ILE A 152 9.67 13.80 7.84
N VAL A 153 9.98 12.84 6.96
CA VAL A 153 11.32 12.64 6.39
C VAL A 153 11.49 13.45 5.10
N LEU A 154 10.47 13.45 4.24
CA LEU A 154 10.48 14.13 2.94
C LEU A 154 9.05 14.42 2.46
N ILE A 155 8.84 15.61 1.91
CA ILE A 155 7.67 15.98 1.10
C ILE A 155 8.18 16.19 -0.33
N GLN A 156 7.64 15.41 -1.26
CA GLN A 156 7.94 15.50 -2.69
C GLN A 156 6.66 15.79 -3.49
N ASP A 157 6.77 16.65 -4.49
CA ASP A 157 5.70 16.86 -5.47
C ASP A 157 5.72 15.70 -6.49
N LEU A 158 4.61 14.98 -6.59
CA LEU A 158 4.43 13.87 -7.51
C LEU A 158 3.50 14.24 -8.69
N THR A 159 3.16 15.51 -8.84
CA THR A 159 2.15 15.97 -9.82
C THR A 159 2.53 15.64 -11.26
N GLU A 160 3.78 15.90 -11.66
CA GLU A 160 4.26 15.55 -13.01
C GLU A 160 4.22 14.04 -13.25
N PHE A 161 4.66 13.25 -12.27
CA PHE A 161 4.55 11.79 -12.32
C PHE A 161 3.09 11.35 -12.49
N VAL A 162 2.17 11.91 -11.70
CA VAL A 162 0.74 11.58 -11.76
C VAL A 162 0.14 11.90 -13.14
N HIS A 163 0.49 13.03 -13.74
CA HIS A 163 0.03 13.36 -15.08
C HIS A 163 0.57 12.41 -16.14
N ALA A 164 1.87 12.07 -16.09
CA ALA A 164 2.48 11.11 -17.00
C ALA A 164 1.82 9.72 -16.88
N GLN A 165 1.52 9.27 -15.66
CA GLN A 165 0.86 7.97 -15.45
C GLN A 165 -0.62 7.97 -15.83
N HIS A 166 -1.29 9.11 -15.71
CA HIS A 166 -2.64 9.26 -16.20
C HIS A 166 -2.69 9.19 -17.74
N GLU A 167 -1.76 9.83 -18.44
CA GLU A 167 -1.62 9.71 -19.89
C GLU A 167 -1.31 8.27 -20.31
N ALA A 168 -0.37 7.60 -19.61
CA ALA A 168 -0.09 6.18 -19.85
C ALA A 168 -1.34 5.30 -19.68
N LEU A 169 -2.16 5.55 -18.65
CA LEU A 169 -3.43 4.86 -18.43
C LEU A 169 -4.42 5.08 -19.58
N GLU A 170 -4.54 6.31 -20.10
CA GLU A 170 -5.45 6.62 -21.21
C GLU A 170 -5.01 5.94 -22.52
N ASN A 171 -3.71 5.75 -22.71
CA ASN A 171 -3.15 5.08 -23.88
C ASN A 171 -3.24 3.55 -23.75
N ASN A 172 -2.65 2.99 -22.70
CA ASN A 172 -2.51 1.55 -22.50
C ASN A 172 -2.27 1.19 -21.03
N LEU A 173 -3.19 0.42 -20.44
CA LEU A 173 -3.08 -0.03 -19.05
C LEU A 173 -1.79 -0.81 -18.74
N ASP A 174 -1.20 -1.48 -19.72
CA ASP A 174 0.06 -2.23 -19.56
C ASP A 174 1.28 -1.33 -19.33
N GLU A 175 1.17 -0.05 -19.71
CA GLU A 175 2.18 0.98 -19.54
C GLU A 175 2.04 1.73 -18.21
N LEU A 176 0.90 1.58 -17.53
CA LEU A 176 0.67 2.23 -16.24
C LEU A 176 1.67 1.71 -15.20
N VAL A 177 2.51 2.61 -14.72
CA VAL A 177 3.47 2.39 -13.65
C VAL A 177 3.00 3.18 -12.43
N ILE A 178 2.96 2.55 -11.27
CA ILE A 178 2.55 3.20 -10.01
C ILE A 178 3.59 2.93 -8.93
N PRO A 179 3.57 3.67 -7.81
CA PRO A 179 4.44 3.38 -6.67
C PRO A 179 4.35 1.91 -6.26
N GLU A 180 5.48 1.32 -5.89
CA GLU A 180 5.52 -0.08 -5.44
C GLU A 180 4.83 -0.20 -4.06
N GLU A 181 3.69 -0.88 -4.00
CA GLU A 181 2.90 -1.03 -2.77
C GLU A 181 2.85 -2.47 -2.27
N LYS A 182 3.13 -2.64 -0.98
CA LYS A 182 3.08 -3.90 -0.24
C LYS A 182 2.16 -3.75 0.97
N ILE A 183 1.71 -4.88 1.51
CA ILE A 183 0.97 -4.90 2.78
C ILE A 183 1.91 -4.43 3.89
N TYR A 184 1.45 -3.45 4.67
CA TYR A 184 2.06 -2.99 5.90
C TYR A 184 1.30 -3.56 7.11
N SER A 185 2.01 -4.27 7.99
CA SER A 185 1.51 -4.81 9.26
C SER A 185 2.09 -4.04 10.44
N ILE A 186 1.28 -3.82 11.49
CA ILE A 186 1.72 -3.19 12.76
C ILE A 186 2.49 -4.20 13.65
N GLU A 187 2.56 -5.48 13.26
CA GLU A 187 3.12 -6.59 14.05
C GLU A 187 4.65 -6.53 14.26
N GLY A 188 5.32 -5.55 13.67
CA GLY A 188 6.72 -5.18 13.93
C GLY A 188 7.06 -4.70 15.36
N LEU A 189 6.24 -4.99 16.38
CA LEU A 189 6.55 -4.78 17.80
C LEU A 189 6.63 -6.09 18.61
N VAL A 190 6.54 -7.28 17.99
CA VAL A 190 6.76 -8.56 18.68
C VAL A 190 8.16 -9.16 18.47
N LYS A 191 8.99 -8.70 17.51
CA LYS A 191 10.32 -9.31 17.32
C LYS A 191 11.46 -8.32 17.25
N GLN A 192 11.73 -7.71 18.40
CA GLN A 192 13.10 -7.37 18.78
C GLN A 192 13.93 -8.61 19.20
N ASN A 193 13.43 -9.82 18.99
CA ASN A 193 14.20 -11.06 19.04
C ASN A 193 13.74 -11.98 17.89
N GLY A 194 14.43 -11.85 16.76
CA GLY A 194 14.53 -12.85 15.68
C GLY A 194 13.26 -13.56 15.24
N LEU A 195 12.56 -13.01 14.23
CA LEU A 195 12.08 -13.74 13.05
C LEU A 195 11.63 -12.68 12.04
N GLU A 196 12.27 -12.68 10.89
CA GLU A 196 11.80 -12.05 9.66
C GLU A 196 10.30 -12.37 9.43
N GLU A 197 9.45 -11.34 9.27
CA GLU A 197 8.09 -11.51 8.76
C GLU A 197 8.17 -11.83 7.26
N LYS A 198 8.37 -13.12 7.01
CA LYS A 198 8.54 -13.73 5.70
C LYS A 198 7.20 -13.79 4.96
N SER A 199 6.96 -12.83 4.06
CA SER A 199 6.05 -13.06 2.94
C SER A 199 6.56 -14.25 2.10
N HIS A 200 5.69 -15.20 1.79
CA HIS A 200 6.03 -16.41 1.04
C HIS A 200 5.52 -16.29 -0.38
N LEU A 201 6.45 -16.04 -1.32
CA LEU A 201 6.17 -16.20 -2.73
C LEU A 201 6.02 -17.70 -3.02
N ILE A 202 4.86 -18.10 -3.52
CA ILE A 202 4.55 -19.48 -3.92
C ILE A 202 4.05 -19.43 -5.36
N LEU A 203 4.38 -20.45 -6.15
CA LEU A 203 3.86 -20.61 -7.49
C LEU A 203 2.71 -21.62 -7.46
N LEU A 204 1.50 -21.18 -7.84
CA LEU A 204 0.36 -22.09 -8.01
C LEU A 204 0.34 -22.62 -9.44
N SER A 205 0.20 -23.93 -9.60
CA SER A 205 0.07 -24.63 -10.87
C SER A 205 -1.31 -25.29 -10.99
N TYR A 206 -2.04 -24.97 -12.04
CA TYR A 206 -3.34 -25.59 -12.35
C TYR A 206 -3.54 -25.73 -13.86
N ARG A 207 -3.80 -26.96 -14.34
CA ARG A 207 -4.06 -27.27 -15.77
C ARG A 207 -3.03 -26.62 -16.72
N GLY A 208 -1.75 -26.74 -16.40
CA GLY A 208 -0.64 -26.20 -17.19
C GLY A 208 -0.41 -24.69 -17.07
N LYS A 209 -1.24 -23.96 -16.31
CA LYS A 209 -1.04 -22.53 -16.03
C LYS A 209 -0.38 -22.34 -14.67
N GLN A 210 0.63 -21.47 -14.62
CA GLN A 210 1.32 -21.11 -13.38
C GLN A 210 1.07 -19.64 -13.04
N LYS A 211 0.76 -19.36 -11.77
CA LYS A 211 0.53 -17.99 -11.28
C LYS A 211 1.19 -17.82 -9.90
N PRO A 212 1.98 -16.76 -9.69
CA PRO A 212 2.55 -16.48 -8.39
C PRO A 212 1.45 -15.99 -7.42
N ILE A 213 1.62 -16.34 -6.15
CA ILE A 213 0.87 -15.79 -5.02
C ILE A 213 1.86 -15.40 -3.91
N VAL A 214 1.48 -14.41 -3.12
CA VAL A 214 2.21 -14.06 -1.90
C VAL A 214 1.31 -14.37 -0.72
N MET A 215 1.81 -15.21 0.18
CA MET A 215 1.13 -15.56 1.42
C MET A 215 1.76 -14.85 2.60
N TYR A 216 0.93 -14.31 3.49
CA TYR A 216 1.34 -13.54 4.64
C TYR A 216 1.02 -14.25 5.96
N GLY A 217 -0.14 -14.87 6.06
CA GLY A 217 -0.58 -15.61 7.25
C GLY A 217 -0.16 -17.08 7.26
N ARG A 218 0.19 -17.64 6.10
CA ARG A 218 0.44 -19.07 5.88
C ARG A 218 -0.67 -19.95 6.45
N ASP A 219 -1.89 -19.47 6.31
CA ASP A 219 -3.07 -20.23 6.70
C ASP A 219 -3.76 -20.81 5.46
N GLU A 220 -4.43 -21.94 5.68
CA GLU A 220 -5.08 -22.68 4.61
C GLU A 220 -6.22 -21.88 3.97
N LYS A 221 -6.91 -21.04 4.74
CA LYS A 221 -8.01 -20.23 4.24
C LYS A 221 -7.51 -19.15 3.28
N GLU A 222 -6.42 -18.46 3.62
CA GLU A 222 -5.71 -17.52 2.75
C GLU A 222 -5.31 -18.21 1.44
N LEU A 223 -4.72 -19.41 1.51
CA LEU A 223 -4.34 -20.16 0.33
C LEU A 223 -5.54 -20.51 -0.55
N LEU A 224 -6.62 -21.04 0.03
CA LEU A 224 -7.83 -21.42 -0.71
C LEU A 224 -8.50 -20.20 -1.35
N ASP A 225 -8.54 -19.07 -0.65
CA ASP A 225 -9.04 -17.80 -1.18
C ASP A 225 -8.20 -17.36 -2.38
N LEU A 226 -6.86 -17.40 -2.28
CA LEU A 226 -5.94 -17.06 -3.37
C LEU A 226 -6.08 -18.02 -4.57
N VAL A 227 -6.22 -19.32 -4.34
CA VAL A 227 -6.48 -20.32 -5.40
C VAL A 227 -7.77 -20.00 -6.13
N PHE A 228 -8.87 -19.78 -5.39
CA PHE A 228 -10.15 -19.43 -5.98
C PHE A 228 -10.08 -18.11 -6.73
N GLN A 229 -9.34 -17.13 -6.22
CA GLN A 229 -9.15 -15.83 -6.89
C GLN A 229 -8.42 -15.99 -8.23
N LYS A 230 -7.32 -16.74 -8.26
CA LYS A 230 -6.42 -16.89 -9.43
C LYS A 230 -6.96 -17.82 -10.51
N PHE A 231 -7.64 -18.89 -10.13
CA PHE A 231 -8.06 -19.96 -11.05
C PHE A 231 -9.57 -20.19 -11.08
N LYS A 232 -10.35 -19.51 -10.22
CA LYS A 232 -11.82 -19.67 -10.12
C LYS A 232 -12.23 -21.11 -9.85
N VAL A 233 -11.42 -21.83 -9.09
CA VAL A 233 -11.60 -23.25 -8.73
C VAL A 233 -11.56 -23.42 -7.22
N LYS A 234 -12.37 -24.35 -6.71
CA LYS A 234 -12.23 -24.88 -5.35
C LYS A 234 -11.46 -26.19 -5.45
N PRO A 235 -10.20 -26.25 -4.99
CA PRO A 235 -9.40 -27.47 -5.09
C PRO A 235 -10.01 -28.59 -4.27
N LYS A 236 -9.91 -29.83 -4.76
CA LYS A 236 -10.14 -31.03 -3.94
C LYS A 236 -8.95 -31.29 -3.04
N SER A 237 -7.75 -31.04 -3.57
CA SER A 237 -6.50 -31.09 -2.82
C SER A 237 -5.47 -30.16 -3.45
N ILE A 238 -4.48 -29.78 -2.65
CA ILE A 238 -3.29 -29.07 -3.11
C ILE A 238 -2.10 -29.94 -2.72
N THR A 239 -1.12 -30.08 -3.61
CA THR A 239 0.07 -30.92 -3.38
C THR A 239 1.35 -30.15 -3.65
N THR A 240 2.45 -30.58 -3.03
CA THR A 240 3.80 -30.10 -3.34
C THR A 240 4.33 -30.73 -4.64
N LEU A 241 5.51 -30.29 -5.08
CA LEU A 241 6.21 -30.92 -6.21
C LEU A 241 6.52 -32.41 -5.97
N THR A 242 6.71 -32.83 -4.72
CA THR A 242 6.95 -34.22 -4.34
C THR A 242 5.67 -35.06 -4.27
N GLY A 243 4.50 -34.45 -4.45
CA GLY A 243 3.19 -35.13 -4.43
C GLY A 243 2.55 -35.20 -3.05
N ASP A 244 3.17 -34.61 -2.02
CA ASP A 244 2.62 -34.59 -0.67
C ASP A 244 1.39 -33.69 -0.62
N VAL A 245 0.29 -34.18 -0.01
CA VAL A 245 -0.90 -33.36 0.24
C VAL A 245 -0.53 -32.26 1.22
N LEU A 246 -0.87 -31.02 0.85
CA LEU A 246 -0.54 -29.86 1.62
C LEU A 246 -1.33 -29.86 2.94
N THR A 247 -0.60 -29.87 4.05
CA THR A 247 -1.15 -29.65 5.40
C THR A 247 -0.74 -28.27 5.92
N LYS A 248 -1.35 -27.85 7.04
CA LYS A 248 -0.98 -26.61 7.74
C LYS A 248 0.49 -26.63 8.18
N GLU A 249 0.99 -27.77 8.65
CA GLU A 249 2.38 -27.93 9.06
C GLU A 249 3.32 -27.76 7.86
N LEU A 250 2.96 -28.38 6.73
CA LEU A 250 3.76 -28.31 5.51
C LEU A 250 3.80 -26.88 4.95
N LEU A 251 2.67 -26.18 4.94
CA LEU A 251 2.55 -24.78 4.53
C LEU A 251 3.47 -23.84 5.35
N ASN A 252 3.67 -24.16 6.64
CA ASN A 252 4.54 -23.40 7.54
C ASN A 252 6.04 -23.65 7.33
N VAL A 253 6.42 -24.70 6.60
CA VAL A 253 7.83 -25.01 6.32
C VAL A 253 8.19 -24.93 4.84
N LEU A 254 7.24 -24.60 3.96
CA LEU A 254 7.48 -24.45 2.52
C LEU A 254 8.57 -23.40 2.25
N PRO A 255 9.63 -23.77 1.50
CA PRO A 255 10.61 -22.82 1.00
C PRO A 255 9.96 -21.73 0.14
N LYS A 256 10.56 -20.52 0.15
CA LYS A 256 10.17 -19.44 -0.78
C LYS A 256 10.40 -19.88 -2.23
N GLY A 257 9.44 -19.63 -3.10
CA GLY A 257 9.43 -20.04 -4.50
C GLY A 257 8.92 -21.47 -4.73
N SER A 258 8.44 -22.16 -3.69
CA SER A 258 7.85 -23.50 -3.83
C SER A 258 6.68 -23.49 -4.81
N THR A 259 6.56 -24.54 -5.61
CA THR A 259 5.41 -24.75 -6.49
C THR A 259 4.39 -25.69 -5.85
N LEU A 260 3.13 -25.26 -5.84
CA LEU A 260 1.99 -26.06 -5.38
C LEU A 260 1.08 -26.40 -6.55
N PHE A 261 0.61 -27.63 -6.59
CA PHE A 261 -0.24 -28.17 -7.65
C PHE A 261 -1.66 -28.33 -7.15
N ILE A 262 -2.59 -27.70 -7.86
CA ILE A 262 -4.02 -27.67 -7.56
C ILE A 262 -4.68 -28.84 -8.32
N HIS A 263 -5.48 -29.66 -7.61
CA HIS A 263 -6.23 -30.80 -8.18
C HIS A 263 -7.74 -30.64 -8.01
#